data_AF-A0A964Q5P9-F1
#
_entry.id   AF-A0A964Q5P9-F1
#
_cell.length_a   1.000
_cell.length_b   1.000
_cell.length_c   1.000
_cell.angle_alpha   90.00
_cell.angle_beta   90.00
_cell.angle_gamma   90.00
#
_symmetry.space_group_name_H-M   'P 1'
#
loop_
_entity.id
_entity.type
_entity.pdbx_description
1 polymer ?
#
loop_
_entity_poly.entity_id
_entity_poly.type
_entity_poly.pdbx_seq_one_letter_code
_entity_poly.pdbx_strand_id
1 'polypeptide(L)'
;MARLIPDNYETVAPSEADALLARESSRRLATHKLGRRSSVRIQLLDDGEEIETVPVPASALRLFLHLLTEMSQGNAVTLIPTHAELTTQQAADLLNVSRPYVVKLLEEGKIPSRSVGKYRRVRFDDLMAFKRKDDNAREKVLDQLAAEAQELGMGY
;
A
#
# COMPACT_ATOMS: atom_id res chain seq x y z
N MET A 1 8.71 -10.92 19.52
CA MET A 1 9.49 -9.67 19.40
C MET A 1 9.15 -9.02 18.07
N ALA A 2 8.53 -7.84 18.07
CA ALA A 2 8.29 -7.08 16.84
C ALA A 2 9.65 -6.69 16.25
N ARG A 3 9.94 -7.14 15.02
CA ARG A 3 11.15 -6.74 14.31
C ARG A 3 10.96 -5.28 13.87
N LEU A 4 11.93 -4.44 14.21
CA LEU A 4 12.08 -3.14 13.56
C LEU A 4 12.14 -3.37 12.06
N ILE A 5 11.30 -2.62 11.36
CA ILE A 5 11.28 -2.51 9.91
C ILE A 5 12.68 -2.05 9.46
N PRO A 6 13.44 -2.80 8.65
CA PRO A 6 14.61 -2.25 7.97
C PRO A 6 14.15 -1.16 6.98
N ASP A 7 15.02 -0.19 6.68
CA ASP A 7 14.77 0.96 5.78
C ASP A 7 14.39 0.57 4.31
N ASN A 8 14.04 -0.68 4.05
CA ASN A 8 13.87 -1.32 2.74
C ASN A 8 12.41 -1.31 2.22
N TYR A 9 11.54 -0.41 2.70
CA TYR A 9 10.34 -0.06 1.92
C TYR A 9 10.72 1.01 0.91
N GLU A 10 11.58 0.61 0.01
CA GLU A 10 11.90 1.45 -1.13
C GLU A 10 10.62 1.58 -1.95
N THR A 11 10.07 2.79 -1.93
CA THR A 11 9.00 3.16 -2.83
C THR A 11 9.59 3.19 -4.22
N VAL A 12 9.16 2.26 -5.07
CA VAL A 12 9.63 2.18 -6.45
C VAL A 12 8.69 3.03 -7.30
N ALA A 13 9.20 4.15 -7.80
CA ALA A 13 8.52 4.94 -8.82
C ALA A 13 8.92 4.39 -10.20
N PRO A 14 7.97 3.93 -11.03
CA PRO A 14 8.28 3.38 -12.34
C PRO A 14 8.79 4.47 -13.28
N SER A 15 9.82 4.17 -14.08
CA SER A 15 10.12 4.96 -15.28
C SER A 15 9.04 4.73 -16.35
N GLU A 16 9.04 5.54 -17.42
CA GLU A 16 8.16 5.29 -18.57
C GLU A 16 8.39 3.91 -19.19
N ALA A 17 9.66 3.46 -19.25
CA ALA A 17 10.01 2.13 -19.73
C ALA A 17 9.44 1.03 -18.82
N ASP A 18 9.54 1.21 -17.50
CA ASP A 18 8.96 0.27 -16.53
C ASP A 18 7.44 0.19 -16.64
N ALA A 19 6.76 1.33 -16.80
CA ALA A 19 5.31 1.37 -16.94
C ALA A 19 4.83 0.62 -18.18
N LEU A 20 5.53 0.78 -19.32
CA LEU A 20 5.25 0.04 -20.54
C LEU A 20 5.50 -1.47 -20.38
N LEU A 21 6.63 -1.85 -19.78
CA LEU A 21 6.96 -3.25 -19.50
C LEU A 21 5.96 -3.89 -18.52
N ALA A 22 5.54 -3.15 -17.49
CA ALA A 22 4.57 -3.61 -16.51
C ALA A 22 3.19 -3.81 -17.15
N ARG A 23 2.78 -2.92 -18.07
CA ARG A 23 1.53 -3.07 -18.84
C ARG A 23 1.55 -4.34 -19.71
N GLU A 24 2.64 -4.58 -20.43
CA GLU A 24 2.78 -5.79 -21.25
C GLU A 24 2.79 -7.05 -20.39
N SER A 25 3.58 -7.05 -19.32
CA SER A 25 3.77 -8.19 -18.42
C SER A 25 2.48 -8.56 -17.68
N SER A 26 1.80 -7.56 -17.09
CA SER A 26 0.51 -7.75 -16.42
C SER A 26 -0.55 -8.33 -17.37
N ARG A 27 -0.64 -7.81 -18.60
CA ARG A 27 -1.57 -8.33 -19.62
C ARG A 27 -1.30 -9.79 -19.93
N ARG A 28 -0.03 -10.17 -20.17
CA ARG A 28 0.34 -11.58 -20.46
C ARG A 28 0.03 -12.49 -19.28
N LEU A 29 0.46 -12.11 -18.08
CA LEU A 29 0.27 -12.89 -16.87
C LEU A 29 -1.22 -13.04 -16.49
N ALA A 30 -2.05 -12.03 -16.74
CA ALA A 30 -3.49 -12.06 -16.47
C ALA A 30 -4.26 -13.08 -17.34
N THR A 31 -3.73 -13.46 -18.51
CA THR A 31 -4.34 -14.51 -19.34
C THR A 31 -4.30 -15.90 -18.68
N HIS A 32 -3.37 -16.11 -17.76
CA HIS A 32 -3.22 -17.36 -17.04
C HIS A 32 -4.13 -17.39 -15.83
N LYS A 33 -5.19 -18.21 -15.88
CA LYS A 33 -6.10 -18.42 -14.74
C LYS A 33 -5.36 -19.07 -13.57
N LEU A 34 -5.01 -18.28 -12.57
CA LEU A 34 -4.35 -18.72 -11.33
C LEU A 34 -5.28 -19.58 -10.45
N GLY A 35 -6.60 -19.46 -10.60
CA GLY A 35 -7.60 -20.31 -9.94
C GLY A 35 -7.35 -20.52 -8.44
N ARG A 36 -7.62 -21.74 -7.97
CA ARG A 36 -7.31 -22.23 -6.61
C ARG A 36 -5.92 -22.88 -6.49
N ARG A 37 -5.00 -22.62 -7.42
CA ARG A 37 -3.65 -23.21 -7.35
C ARG A 37 -2.93 -22.70 -6.10
N SER A 38 -2.15 -23.57 -5.45
CA SER A 38 -1.31 -23.21 -4.30
C SER A 38 0.01 -22.58 -4.75
N SER A 39 0.56 -23.04 -5.87
CA SER A 39 1.82 -22.55 -6.45
C SER A 39 1.78 -22.46 -7.97
N VAL A 40 2.73 -21.71 -8.50
CA VAL A 40 3.08 -21.61 -9.91
C VAL A 40 4.60 -21.73 -10.04
N ARG A 41 5.10 -21.93 -11.26
CA ARG A 41 6.54 -21.93 -11.53
C ARG A 41 6.88 -20.76 -12.45
N ILE A 42 7.97 -20.07 -12.17
CA ILE A 42 8.53 -19.01 -13.00
C ILE A 42 9.85 -19.52 -13.56
N GLN A 43 10.11 -19.25 -14.83
CA GLN A 43 11.41 -19.51 -15.44
C GLN A 43 12.21 -18.23 -15.44
N LEU A 44 13.44 -18.31 -14.94
CA LEU A 44 14.43 -17.24 -14.99
C LEU A 44 15.38 -17.56 -16.16
N LEU A 45 15.56 -16.57 -17.03
CA LEU A 45 16.59 -16.59 -18.07
C LEU A 45 17.61 -15.54 -17.68
N ASP A 46 18.86 -15.96 -17.49
CA ASP A 46 20.01 -15.07 -17.46
C ASP A 46 20.72 -15.14 -18.84
N ASP A 47 21.41 -14.08 -19.24
CA ASP A 47 21.99 -13.87 -20.59
C ASP A 47 23.20 -14.79 -20.91
N GLY A 48 23.16 -16.04 -20.45
CA GLY A 48 24.19 -17.06 -20.67
C GLY A 48 24.10 -18.32 -19.78
N GLU A 49 23.16 -18.40 -18.83
CA GLU A 49 23.05 -19.53 -17.89
C GLU A 49 21.87 -20.47 -18.19
N GLU A 50 21.85 -21.62 -17.51
CA GLU A 50 20.74 -22.59 -17.57
C GLU A 50 19.41 -21.95 -17.11
N ILE A 51 18.32 -22.34 -17.78
CA ILE A 51 16.98 -21.92 -17.40
C ILE A 51 16.65 -22.48 -16.01
N GLU A 52 16.61 -21.63 -15.00
CA GLU A 52 16.18 -22.02 -13.66
C GLU A 52 14.64 -21.95 -13.56
N THR A 53 14.02 -23.01 -13.03
CA THR A 53 12.57 -23.03 -12.77
C THR A 53 12.30 -22.95 -11.28
N VAL A 54 11.73 -21.83 -10.82
CA VAL A 54 11.50 -21.55 -9.41
C VAL A 54 10.01 -21.67 -9.05
N PRO A 55 9.61 -22.49 -8.06
CA PRO A 55 8.24 -22.51 -7.56
C PRO A 55 7.96 -21.30 -6.69
N VAL A 56 6.83 -20.62 -6.94
CA VAL A 56 6.37 -19.49 -6.12
C VAL A 56 4.91 -19.66 -5.71
N PRO A 57 4.49 -19.15 -4.54
CA PRO A 57 3.09 -19.17 -4.13
C PRO A 57 2.19 -18.45 -5.13
N ALA A 58 1.03 -19.02 -5.44
CA ALA A 58 0.06 -18.36 -6.32
C ALA A 58 -0.45 -17.03 -5.75
N SER A 59 -0.48 -16.89 -4.42
CA SER A 59 -0.77 -15.62 -3.74
C SER A 59 0.28 -14.55 -4.01
N ALA A 60 1.57 -14.90 -4.01
CA ALA A 60 2.64 -13.97 -4.32
C ALA A 60 2.55 -13.47 -5.77
N LEU A 61 2.26 -14.36 -6.73
CA LEU A 61 2.06 -13.94 -8.12
C LEU A 61 0.82 -13.03 -8.29
N ARG A 62 -0.26 -13.25 -7.52
CA ARG A 62 -1.42 -12.33 -7.51
C ARG A 62 -1.04 -10.93 -7.01
N LEU A 63 -0.21 -10.83 -5.97
CA LEU A 63 0.31 -9.55 -5.49
C LEU A 63 1.21 -8.90 -6.55
N PHE A 64 2.06 -9.67 -7.21
CA PHE A 64 2.92 -9.17 -8.28
C PHE A 64 2.10 -8.63 -9.47
N LEU A 65 1.01 -9.31 -9.87
CA LEU A 65 0.08 -8.81 -10.88
C LEU A 65 -0.53 -7.46 -10.50
N HIS A 66 -0.93 -7.28 -9.25
CA HIS A 66 -1.45 -6.01 -8.77
C HIS A 66 -0.37 -4.92 -8.79
N LEU A 67 0.84 -5.23 -8.34
CA LEU A 67 2.00 -4.34 -8.41
C LEU A 67 2.29 -3.88 -9.84
N LEU A 68 2.33 -4.80 -10.82
CA LEU A 68 2.52 -4.47 -12.22
C LEU A 68 1.38 -3.59 -12.77
N THR A 69 0.16 -3.79 -12.28
CA THR A 69 -1.00 -2.96 -12.67
C THR A 69 -0.81 -1.52 -12.19
N GLU A 70 -0.40 -1.32 -10.94
CA GLU A 70 -0.10 0.01 -10.41
C GLU A 70 1.06 0.68 -11.15
N MET A 71 2.16 -0.04 -11.36
CA MET A 71 3.30 0.48 -12.11
C MET A 71 2.93 0.86 -13.54
N SER A 72 2.03 0.10 -14.20
CA SER A 72 1.57 0.41 -15.55
C SER A 72 0.75 1.71 -15.66
N GLN A 73 0.21 2.19 -14.54
CA GLN A 73 -0.50 3.46 -14.43
C GLN A 73 0.44 4.62 -14.04
N GLY A 74 1.74 4.35 -13.87
CA GLY A 74 2.71 5.32 -13.37
C GLY A 74 2.69 5.50 -11.85
N ASN A 75 1.94 4.67 -11.13
CA ASN A 75 1.85 4.77 -9.68
C ASN A 75 3.12 4.21 -9.03
N ALA A 76 3.66 4.94 -8.06
CA ALA A 76 4.71 4.43 -7.20
C ALA A 76 4.16 3.35 -6.26
N VAL A 77 4.94 2.29 -6.03
CA VAL A 77 4.51 1.11 -5.26
C VAL A 77 5.41 0.85 -4.06
N THR A 78 4.79 0.41 -2.96
CA THR A 78 5.49 0.04 -1.73
C THR A 78 4.85 -1.23 -1.16
N LEU A 79 5.66 -2.25 -0.84
CA LEU A 79 5.18 -3.47 -0.19
C LEU A 79 5.40 -3.40 1.32
N ILE A 80 4.31 -3.26 2.08
CA ILE A 80 4.36 -3.15 3.55
C ILE A 80 3.75 -4.41 4.18
N PRO A 81 4.50 -5.21 4.96
CA PRO A 81 3.98 -6.28 5.78
C PRO A 81 2.94 -5.76 6.80
N THR A 82 1.87 -6.49 7.02
CA THR A 82 0.79 -6.10 7.94
C THR A 82 1.25 -5.95 9.39
N HIS A 83 2.19 -6.80 9.82
CA HIS A 83 2.73 -6.79 11.19
C HIS A 83 3.81 -5.73 11.42
N ALA A 84 4.06 -4.87 10.45
CA ALA A 84 5.15 -3.93 10.51
C ALA A 84 4.85 -2.75 11.47
N GLU A 85 5.85 -2.34 12.24
CA GLU A 85 5.82 -1.14 13.09
C GLU A 85 6.42 0.09 12.39
N LEU A 86 5.57 1.02 11.99
CA LEU A 86 5.93 2.26 11.30
C LEU A 86 6.53 3.30 12.24
N THR A 87 7.45 4.10 11.71
CA THR A 87 7.86 5.37 12.33
C THR A 87 6.73 6.39 12.23
N THR A 88 6.79 7.46 13.04
CA THR A 88 5.82 8.56 12.94
C THR A 88 5.91 9.31 11.62
N GLN A 89 7.06 9.28 10.93
CA GLN A 89 7.19 9.87 9.59
C GLN A 89 6.46 9.02 8.56
N GLN A 90 6.76 7.71 8.51
CA GLN A 90 6.06 6.77 7.60
C GLN A 90 4.54 6.80 7.82
N ALA A 91 4.10 6.89 9.08
CA ALA A 91 2.68 7.03 9.39
C ALA A 91 2.08 8.34 8.86
N ALA A 92 2.83 9.44 8.89
CA ALA A 92 2.39 10.73 8.35
C ALA A 92 2.30 10.70 6.83
N ASP A 93 3.29 10.09 6.18
CA ASP A 93 3.33 9.92 4.72
C ASP A 93 2.13 9.08 4.25
N LEU A 94 1.82 7.97 4.93
CA LEU A 94 0.66 7.11 4.61
C LEU A 94 -0.70 7.77 4.87
N LEU A 95 -0.78 8.65 5.87
CA LEU A 95 -2.00 9.43 6.14
C LEU A 95 -2.12 10.69 5.26
N ASN A 96 -1.09 11.02 4.49
CA ASN A 96 -0.96 12.27 3.74
C ASN A 96 -1.18 13.52 4.61
N VAL A 97 -0.50 13.56 5.77
CA VAL A 97 -0.59 14.64 6.77
C VAL A 97 0.80 14.98 7.31
N SER A 98 0.89 16.04 8.11
CA SER A 98 2.16 16.41 8.74
C SER A 98 2.54 15.46 9.89
N ARG A 99 3.85 15.23 10.06
CA ARG A 99 4.38 14.43 11.19
C ARG A 99 3.93 14.95 12.57
N PRO A 100 3.92 16.28 12.85
CA PRO A 100 3.39 16.79 14.11
C PRO A 100 1.92 16.42 14.36
N TYR A 101 1.09 16.39 13.32
CA TYR A 101 -0.30 15.96 13.45
C TYR A 101 -0.41 14.50 13.87
N VAL A 102 0.36 13.61 13.25
CA VAL A 102 0.42 12.20 13.69
C VAL A 102 0.86 12.10 15.14
N VAL A 103 1.93 12.80 15.53
CA VAL A 103 2.42 12.79 16.92
C VAL A 103 1.32 13.20 17.90
N LYS A 104 0.54 14.24 17.57
CA LYS A 104 -0.61 14.66 18.37
C LYS A 104 -1.66 13.55 18.48
N LEU A 105 -2.01 12.86 17.38
CA LEU A 105 -2.95 11.73 17.40
C LEU A 105 -2.46 10.58 18.29
N LEU A 106 -1.15 10.31 18.29
CA LEU A 106 -0.56 9.27 19.15
C LEU A 106 -0.60 9.67 20.63
N GLU A 107 -0.32 10.94 20.94
CA GLU A 107 -0.35 11.48 22.31
C GLU A 107 -1.77 11.53 22.88
N GLU A 108 -2.76 11.83 22.03
CA GLU A 108 -4.18 11.77 22.38
C GLU A 108 -4.74 10.33 22.44
N GLY A 109 -3.92 9.31 22.13
CA GLY A 109 -4.34 7.91 22.13
C GLY A 109 -5.34 7.54 21.02
N LYS A 110 -5.53 8.41 20.02
CA LYS A 110 -6.45 8.17 18.89
C LYS A 110 -5.96 7.06 17.95
N ILE A 111 -4.64 6.87 17.89
CA ILE A 111 -4.01 5.75 17.20
C ILE A 111 -3.11 5.04 18.23
N PRO A 112 -3.30 3.73 18.46
CA PRO A 112 -2.42 2.95 19.30
C PRO A 112 -0.95 3.07 18.88
N SER A 113 -0.07 3.29 19.85
CA SER A 113 1.38 3.34 19.60
C SER A 113 2.16 2.75 20.77
N ARG A 114 3.36 2.27 20.45
CA ARG A 114 4.34 1.73 21.40
C ARG A 114 5.54 2.66 21.47
N SER A 115 6.02 2.93 22.68
CA SER A 115 7.30 3.61 22.88
C SER A 115 8.45 2.61 22.78
N VAL A 116 9.47 2.96 21.99
CA VAL A 116 10.74 2.23 21.84
C VAL A 116 11.87 3.23 22.08
N GLY A 117 12.34 3.29 23.32
CA GLY A 117 13.25 4.35 23.77
C GLY A 117 12.58 5.73 23.66
N LYS A 118 13.26 6.67 22.98
CA LYS A 118 12.73 8.03 22.71
C LYS A 118 11.70 8.07 21.58
N TYR A 119 11.60 7.00 20.77
CA TYR A 119 10.78 7.00 19.56
C TYR A 119 9.44 6.31 19.78
N ARG A 120 8.42 6.72 19.01
CA ARG A 120 7.14 6.02 18.92
C ARG A 120 7.10 5.12 17.68
N ARG A 121 6.38 4.02 17.80
CA ARG A 121 6.11 3.04 16.75
C ARG A 121 4.62 2.79 16.66
N VAL A 122 4.10 2.71 15.44
CA VAL A 122 2.67 2.54 15.14
C VAL A 122 2.53 1.29 14.30
N ARG A 123 1.64 0.36 14.65
CA ARG A 123 1.40 -0.79 13.78
C ARG A 123 0.66 -0.33 12.53
N PHE A 124 1.03 -0.88 11.37
CA PHE A 124 0.35 -0.57 10.10
C PHE A 124 -1.17 -0.82 10.18
N ASP A 125 -1.58 -1.96 10.76
CA ASP A 125 -3.00 -2.30 10.91
C ASP A 125 -3.78 -1.23 11.70
N ASP A 126 -3.20 -0.72 12.79
CA ASP A 126 -3.81 0.30 13.65
C ASP A 126 -3.92 1.65 12.91
N LEU A 127 -2.87 2.02 12.16
CA LEU A 127 -2.85 3.21 11.33
C LEU A 127 -3.94 3.17 10.25
N MET A 128 -4.05 2.04 9.54
CA MET A 128 -5.04 1.87 8.48
C MET A 128 -6.46 1.78 9.02
N ALA A 129 -6.65 1.24 10.23
CA ALA A 129 -7.95 1.27 10.91
C ALA A 129 -8.38 2.70 11.23
N PHE A 130 -7.45 3.54 11.71
CA PHE A 130 -7.71 4.97 11.91
C PHE A 130 -8.05 5.67 10.59
N LYS A 131 -7.23 5.47 9.54
CA LYS A 131 -7.46 6.07 8.22
C LYS A 131 -8.85 5.79 7.68
N ARG A 132 -9.28 4.51 7.69
CA ARG A 132 -10.62 4.13 7.24
C ARG A 132 -11.73 4.81 8.04
N LYS A 133 -11.57 4.93 9.35
CA LYS A 133 -12.55 5.63 10.21
C LYS A 133 -12.63 7.11 9.88
N ASP A 134 -11.49 7.75 9.64
CA ASP A 134 -11.40 9.17 9.30
C ASP A 134 -11.98 9.46 7.91
N ASP A 135 -11.62 8.66 6.90
CA ASP A 135 -12.13 8.79 5.53
C ASP A 135 -13.67 8.65 5.51
N ASN A 136 -14.22 7.65 6.20
CA ASN A 136 -15.68 7.46 6.31
C ASN A 136 -16.38 8.62 7.04
N ALA A 137 -15.70 9.28 7.99
CA ALA A 137 -16.26 10.44 8.68
C ALA A 137 -16.28 11.66 7.77
N ARG A 138 -15.23 11.86 6.97
CA ARG A 138 -15.14 12.95 5.97
C ARG A 138 -16.22 12.81 4.90
N GLU A 139 -16.41 11.60 4.38
CA GLU A 139 -17.44 11.32 3.36
C GLU A 139 -18.84 11.69 3.86
N LYS A 140 -19.20 11.30 5.09
CA LYS A 140 -20.48 11.67 5.70
C LYS A 140 -20.69 13.18 5.85
N VAL A 141 -19.63 13.93 6.17
CA VAL A 141 -19.72 15.39 6.28
C VAL A 141 -19.94 16.01 4.89
N LEU A 142 -19.25 15.50 3.86
CA LEU A 142 -19.45 15.96 2.48
C LEU A 142 -20.87 15.66 2.00
N ASP A 143 -21.39 14.47 2.27
CA ASP A 143 -22.77 14.09 1.94
C ASP A 143 -23.79 15.02 2.62
N GLN A 144 -23.55 15.35 3.89
CA GLN A 144 -24.40 16.28 4.64
C GLN A 144 -24.34 17.69 4.04
N LEU A 145 -23.15 18.21 3.74
CA LEU A 145 -22.99 19.52 3.11
C LEU A 145 -23.63 19.58 1.73
N ALA A 146 -23.54 18.51 0.94
CA ALA A 146 -24.19 18.41 -0.36
C ALA A 146 -25.71 18.39 -0.24
N ALA A 147 -26.26 17.65 0.72
CA ALA A 147 -27.69 17.63 1.01
C ALA A 147 -28.19 19.02 1.45
N GLU A 148 -27.49 19.70 2.35
CA GLU A 148 -27.82 21.05 2.81
C GLU A 148 -27.76 22.07 1.65
N ALA A 149 -26.75 22.00 0.78
CA ALA A 149 -26.65 22.85 -0.41
C ALA A 149 -27.82 22.65 -1.39
N GLN A 150 -28.23 21.38 -1.58
CA GLN A 150 -29.38 21.02 -2.42
C GLN A 150 -30.70 21.55 -1.83
N GLU A 151 -30.88 21.44 -0.50
CA GLU A 151 -32.05 21.97 0.21
C GLU A 151 -32.13 23.51 0.14
N LEU A 152 -30.99 24.19 0.18
CA LEU A 152 -30.89 25.65 0.09
C LEU A 152 -31.02 26.18 -1.36
N GLY A 153 -31.24 25.31 -2.34
CA GLY A 153 -31.38 25.70 -3.75
C GLY A 153 -30.09 26.24 -4.36
N MET A 154 -28.94 25.99 -3.74
CA MET A 154 -27.61 26.34 -4.24
C MET A 154 -27.14 25.27 -5.23
N GLY A 155 -27.90 25.06 -6.30
CA GLY A 155 -27.53 24.14 -7.37
C GLY A 155 -26.43 24.73 -8.26
N TYR A 156 -25.45 23.90 -8.61
CA TYR A 156 -24.70 24.05 -9.87
C TYR A 156 -25.37 23.19 -10.93
#